data_AF-A0A523UJM8-F1
#
_entry.id   AF-A0A523UJM8-F1
#
_cell.length_a   1.000
_cell.length_b   1.000
_cell.length_c   1.000
_cell.angle_alpha   90.00
_cell.angle_beta   90.00
_cell.angle_gamma   90.00
#
_symmetry.space_group_name_H-M   'P 1'
#
loop_
_entity.id
_entity.type
_entity.pdbx_description
1 polymer ?
#
loop_
_entity_poly.entity_id
_entity_poly.type
_entity_poly.pdbx_seq_one_letter_code
_entity_poly.pdbx_strand_id
1 'polypeptide(L)' 'MGFAVLGIGVITGAAEAFSGAYQGSVCASGISLLPKTKGRILTNAMMLAVFVELIGVLGLVFAIMALAMLGLF' A
#
# COMPACT_ATOMS: atom_id res chain seq x y z
N MET A 1 2.19 -25.03 11.54
CA MET A 1 1.91 -24.31 10.27
C MET A 1 0.95 -23.13 10.46
N GLY A 2 -0.18 -23.27 11.18
CA GLY A 2 -1.16 -22.17 11.33
C GLY A 2 -0.62 -20.85 11.92
N PHE A 3 0.26 -20.90 12.93
CA PHE A 3 0.86 -19.68 13.51
C PHE A 3 1.80 -18.93 12.56
N ALA A 4 2.46 -19.63 11.63
CA ALA A 4 3.32 -18.99 10.63
C ALA A 4 2.48 -18.21 9.60
N VAL A 5 1.36 -18.78 9.17
CA VAL A 5 0.40 -18.12 8.27
C VAL A 5 -0.25 -16.91 8.95
N LEU A 6 -0.64 -17.04 10.22
CA LEU A 6 -1.16 -15.91 11.00
C LEU A 6 -0.12 -14.79 11.12
N GLY A 7 1.15 -15.12 11.39
CA GLY A 7 2.24 -14.15 11.47
C GLY A 7 2.48 -13.41 10.16
N ILE A 8 2.53 -14.13 9.04
CA ILE A 8 2.66 -13.54 7.70
C ILE A 8 1.46 -12.61 7.42
N GLY A 9 0.24 -13.07 7.68
CA GLY A 9 -0.98 -12.28 7.47
C GLY A 9 -1.03 -11.00 8.31
N VAL A 10 -0.60 -11.04 9.57
CA VAL A 10 -0.56 -9.85 10.44
C VAL A 10 0.47 -8.83 9.93
N ILE A 11 1.65 -9.29 9.52
CA ILE A 11 2.70 -8.40 9.00
C ILE A 11 2.25 -7.75 7.68
N THR A 12 1.70 -8.53 6.76
CA THR A 12 1.19 -8.01 5.48
C THR A 12 0.00 -7.07 5.68
N GLY A 13 -0.94 -7.44 6.55
CA GLY A 13 -2.09 -6.59 6.87
C GLY A 13 -1.68 -5.27 7.53
N ALA A 14 -0.67 -5.28 8.40
CA ALA A 14 -0.12 -4.05 8.94
C ALA A 14 0.56 -3.20 7.85
N ALA A 15 1.37 -3.81 6.98
CA ALA A 15 2.04 -3.10 5.89
C ALA A 15 1.04 -2.42 4.93
N GLU A 16 -0.04 -3.10 4.54
CA GLU A 16 -1.10 -2.50 3.73
C GLU A 16 -1.88 -1.43 4.49
N ALA A 17 -2.19 -1.64 5.78
CA ALA A 17 -2.91 -0.65 6.58
C ALA A 17 -2.13 0.67 6.69
N PHE A 18 -0.81 0.61 6.89
CA PHE A 18 0.04 1.80 6.88
C PHE A 18 0.10 2.43 5.49
N SER A 19 0.35 1.64 4.43
CA SER A 19 0.38 2.12 3.05
C SER A 19 -0.90 2.88 2.68
N GLY A 20 -2.05 2.24 2.91
CA GLY A 20 -3.38 2.78 2.60
C GLY A 20 -3.73 4.03 3.42
N ALA A 21 -3.32 4.11 4.69
CA ALA A 21 -3.57 5.31 5.50
C ALA A 21 -2.82 6.54 4.95
N TYR A 22 -1.55 6.38 4.58
CA TYR A 22 -0.77 7.46 3.96
C TYR A 22 -1.27 7.79 2.54
N GLN A 23 -1.66 6.79 1.75
CA GLN A 23 -2.27 7.00 0.44
C GLN A 23 -3.58 7.79 0.53
N GLY A 24 -4.42 7.47 1.51
CA GLY A 24 -5.64 8.23 1.78
C GLY A 24 -5.37 9.70 2.07
N SER A 25 -4.32 10.00 2.87
CA SER A 25 -3.88 11.37 3.14
C SER A 25 -3.39 12.09 1.88
N VAL A 26 -2.58 11.42 1.05
CA VAL A 26 -2.05 11.97 -0.21
C VAL A 26 -3.18 12.24 -1.22
N CYS A 27 -4.11 11.30 -1.37
CA CYS A 27 -5.27 11.44 -2.24
C CYS A 27 -6.23 12.54 -1.76
N ALA A 28 -6.52 12.63 -0.46
CA ALA A 28 -7.34 13.70 0.12
C ALA A 28 -6.72 15.08 -0.09
N SER A 29 -5.41 15.19 0.12
CA SER A 29 -4.64 16.41 -0.16
C SER A 29 -4.71 16.76 -1.64
N GLY A 30 -4.54 15.78 -2.53
CA GLY A 30 -4.71 15.95 -3.98
C GLY A 30 -6.07 16.53 -4.35
N ILE A 31 -7.16 15.92 -3.90
CA ILE A 31 -8.55 16.36 -4.19
C ILE A 31 -8.80 17.78 -3.67
N SER A 32 -8.26 18.14 -2.48
CA SER A 32 -8.43 19.48 -1.92
C SER A 32 -7.73 20.59 -2.75
N LEU A 33 -6.65 20.24 -3.45
CA LEU A 33 -5.84 21.14 -4.26
C LEU A 33 -6.25 21.13 -5.74
N LEU A 34 -6.96 20.11 -6.22
CA LEU A 34 -7.53 20.02 -7.57
C LEU A 34 -8.36 21.26 -7.99
N PRO A 35 -9.35 21.75 -7.21
CA PRO A 35 -10.16 22.90 -7.60
C PRO A 35 -9.36 24.20 -7.59
N LYS A 36 -8.37 24.34 -6.70
CA LYS A 36 -7.50 25.51 -6.63
C LYS A 36 -6.50 25.60 -7.80
N THR A 37 -6.21 24.46 -8.43
CA THR A 37 -5.21 24.35 -9.51
C THR A 37 -5.82 24.05 -10.88
N LYS A 38 -7.15 24.07 -11.01
CA LYS A 38 -7.91 23.67 -12.22
C LYS A 38 -7.50 22.28 -12.74
N GLY A 39 -7.21 21.34 -11.84
CA GLY A 39 -6.87 19.95 -12.18
C GLY A 39 -5.41 19.69 -12.59
N ARG A 40 -4.55 20.72 -12.61
CA ARG A 40 -3.17 20.60 -13.11
C ARG A 40 -2.24 19.75 -12.21
N ILE A 41 -2.62 19.49 -10.96
CA ILE A 41 -1.81 18.71 -10.01
C ILE A 41 -2.15 17.22 -9.94
N LEU A 42 -3.17 16.78 -10.68
CA LEU A 42 -3.70 15.41 -10.56
C LEU A 42 -2.60 14.36 -10.77
N THR A 43 -1.79 14.51 -11.82
CA THR A 43 -0.70 13.57 -12.13
C THR A 43 0.40 13.56 -11.08
N ASN A 44 0.73 14.72 -10.51
CA ASN A 44 1.76 14.81 -9.47
C ASN A 44 1.27 14.18 -8.15
N ALA A 45 0.01 14.42 -7.78
CA ALA A 45 -0.63 13.79 -6.62
C ALA A 45 -0.77 12.26 -6.81
N MET A 46 -1.10 11.81 -8.02
CA MET A 46 -1.16 10.39 -8.38
C MET A 46 0.23 9.73 -8.30
N MET A 47 1.29 10.38 -8.79
CA MET A 47 2.66 9.86 -8.66
C MET A 47 3.06 9.67 -7.19
N LEU A 48 2.78 10.66 -6.34
CA LEU A 48 3.00 10.57 -4.89
C LEU A 48 2.19 9.42 -4.25
N ALA A 49 0.95 9.20 -4.69
CA ALA A 49 0.11 8.10 -4.21
C ALA A 49 0.69 6.73 -4.62
N VAL A 50 1.18 6.58 -5.85
CA VAL A 50 1.81 5.31 -6.30
C VAL A 50 3.11 5.02 -5.55
N PHE A 51 3.90 6.04 -5.21
CA PHE A 51 5.11 5.85 -4.41
C PHE A 51 4.82 5.27 -3.03
N VAL A 52 3.71 5.67 -2.41
CA VAL A 52 3.33 5.10 -1.12
C VAL A 52 2.74 3.70 -1.26
N GLU A 53 1.96 3.45 -2.32
CA GLU A 53 1.40 2.12 -2.58
C GLU A 53 2.47 1.05 -2.82
N LEU A 54 3.63 1.46 -3.36
CA LEU A 54 4.74 0.54 -3.62
C LEU A 54 5.19 -0.20 -2.35
N ILE A 55 5.03 0.42 -1.16
CA ILE A 55 5.34 -0.22 0.12
C ILE A 55 4.36 -1.37 0.41
N GLY A 56 3.06 -1.16 0.16
CA GLY A 56 2.05 -2.20 0.29
C GLY A 56 2.31 -3.37 -0.66
N VAL A 57 2.60 -3.09 -1.92
CA VAL A 57 2.89 -4.13 -2.93
C VAL A 57 4.13 -4.96 -2.54
N LEU A 58 5.20 -4.32 -2.06
CA LEU A 58 6.38 -5.06 -1.57
C LEU A 58 6.04 -5.98 -0.40
N GLY A 59 5.23 -5.51 0.56
CA GLY A 59 4.76 -6.32 1.69
C GLY A 59 3.98 -7.56 1.23
N LEU A 60 3.17 -7.43 0.18
CA LEU A 60 2.39 -8.51 -0.41
C LEU A 60 3.29 -9.52 -1.15
N VAL A 61 4.29 -9.04 -1.89
CA VAL A 61 5.27 -9.92 -2.57
C VAL A 61 6.05 -10.76 -1.56
N PHE A 62 6.52 -10.16 -0.46
CA PHE A 62 7.20 -10.91 0.61
C PHE A 62 6.28 -11.93 1.28
N ALA A 63 4.99 -11.62 1.44
CA ALA A 63 3.99 -12.54 1.99
C ALA A 63 3.85 -13.80 1.12
N ILE A 64 3.72 -13.61 -0.19
CA ILE A 64 3.60 -14.71 -1.16
C ILE A 64 4.88 -15.54 -1.15
N MET A 65 6.06 -14.91 -1.13
CA MET A 65 7.33 -15.65 -1.04
C MET A 65 7.45 -16.45 0.26
N ALA A 66 7.03 -15.91 1.39
CA ALA A 66 7.04 -16.62 2.67
C ALA A 66 6.07 -17.82 2.67
N LEU A 67 4.89 -17.68 2.06
CA LEU A 67 3.94 -18.77 1.90
C LEU A 67 4.45 -19.86 0.95
N ALA A 68 5.12 -19.48 -0.14
CA ALA A 68 5.75 -20.42 -1.08
C ALA A 68 6.89 -21.21 -0.40
N MET A 69 7.72 -20.56 0.42
CA MET A 69 8.75 -21.26 1.19
C MET A 69 8.20 -22.23 2.25
N LEU A 70 6.97 -22.00 2.73
CA LEU A 70 6.28 -22.91 3.64
C LEU A 70 5.60 -24.09 2.91
N GLY A 71 5.64 -24.13 1.56
CA GLY A 71 5.00 -25.17 0.75
C GLY A 71 3.48 -25.12 0.75
N LEU A 72 2.90 -23.96 1.09
CA LEU A 72 1.46 -23.70 1.10
C LEU A 72 0.95 -23.13 -0.23
N PHE A 73 1.88 -22.77 -1.12
CA PHE A 73 1.65 -22.32 -2.49
C PHE A 73 2.81 -22.81 -3.38
#